data_AF-A0A9D9SAD7-F1
#
_entry.id   AF-A0A9D9SAD7-F1
#
_cell.length_a   1.000
_cell.length_b   1.000
_cell.length_c   1.000
_cell.angle_alpha   90.00
_cell.angle_beta   90.00
_cell.angle_gamma   90.00
#
_symmetry.space_group_name_H-M   'P 1'
#
loop_
_entity.id
_entity.type
_entity.pdbx_description
1 polymer ?
#
loop_
_entity_poly.entity_id
_entity_poly.type
_entity_poly.pdbx_seq_one_letter_code
_entity_poly.pdbx_strand_id
1 'polypeptide(L)'
;MDENKDKEDLKEYAGGWMTERRGTDAPMFLKVAFAVISLSCLTYLIVYMNGETGHADRGVLVQAFNKVTGTADGFMYFVGGLIAIYIIILVLFAFKKFRD
;
A
#
# COMPACT_ATOMS: atom_id res chain seq x y z
N MET A 1 -39.37 -21.52 2.19
CA MET A 1 -38.19 -20.65 2.21
C MET A 1 -38.40 -19.66 3.34
N ASP A 2 -37.45 -19.57 4.25
CA ASP A 2 -37.62 -18.91 5.54
C ASP A 2 -37.10 -17.46 5.41
N GLU A 3 -38.01 -16.50 5.20
CA GLU A 3 -37.70 -15.08 4.91
C GLU A 3 -36.76 -14.42 5.94
N ASN A 4 -36.63 -15.00 7.14
CA ASN A 4 -35.70 -14.51 8.16
C ASN A 4 -34.23 -14.84 7.87
N LYS A 5 -33.92 -15.99 7.24
CA LYS A 5 -32.52 -16.37 6.96
C LYS A 5 -31.87 -15.46 5.91
N ASP A 6 -32.65 -15.03 4.91
CA ASP A 6 -32.12 -14.19 3.84
C ASP A 6 -31.75 -12.78 4.32
N LYS A 7 -32.39 -12.27 5.39
CA LYS A 7 -32.06 -10.98 6.01
C LYS A 7 -30.82 -11.04 6.90
N GLU A 8 -30.55 -12.17 7.54
CA GLU A 8 -29.34 -12.33 8.36
C GLU A 8 -28.05 -12.35 7.52
N ASP A 9 -28.14 -12.75 6.25
CA ASP A 9 -27.01 -12.82 5.31
C ASP A 9 -26.72 -11.51 4.55
N LEU A 10 -27.52 -10.47 4.79
CA LEU A 10 -27.39 -9.19 4.10
C LEU A 10 -26.93 -8.10 5.07
N LYS A 11 -25.84 -7.42 4.72
CA LYS A 11 -25.39 -6.21 5.39
C LYS A 11 -25.98 -5.01 4.68
N GLU A 12 -26.80 -4.24 5.40
CA GLU A 12 -27.47 -3.07 4.83
C GLU A 12 -26.64 -1.79 5.02
N TYR A 13 -26.66 -0.96 4.00
CA TYR A 13 -26.07 0.37 3.96
C TYR A 13 -27.14 1.38 3.50
N ALA A 14 -26.95 2.66 3.84
CA ALA A 14 -27.83 3.75 3.42
C ALA A 14 -29.32 3.50 3.76
N GLY A 15 -29.60 2.98 4.96
CA GLY A 15 -30.98 2.75 5.41
C GLY A 15 -31.74 1.73 4.57
N GLY A 16 -31.06 0.68 4.07
CA GLY A 16 -31.65 -0.40 3.28
C GLY A 16 -31.64 -0.18 1.77
N TRP A 17 -31.15 0.97 1.29
CA TRP A 17 -31.02 1.24 -0.16
C TRP A 17 -29.88 0.47 -0.84
N MET A 18 -28.89 0.03 -0.07
CA MET A 18 -27.78 -0.78 -0.56
C MET A 18 -27.60 -1.98 0.35
N THR A 19 -27.40 -3.16 -0.22
CA THR A 19 -27.20 -4.40 0.53
C THR A 19 -25.97 -5.14 -0.01
N GLU A 20 -25.18 -5.73 0.89
CA GLU A 20 -24.02 -6.54 0.58
C GLU A 20 -24.19 -7.93 1.18
N ARG A 21 -23.89 -8.97 0.41
CA ARG A 21 -24.02 -10.34 0.86
C ARG A 21 -22.85 -10.71 1.77
N ARG A 22 -23.11 -11.33 2.92
CA ARG A 22 -22.06 -11.85 3.79
C ARG A 22 -21.16 -12.81 3.01
N GLY A 23 -19.85 -12.68 3.23
CA GLY A 23 -18.84 -13.47 2.53
C GLY A 23 -18.36 -12.88 1.20
N THR A 24 -18.88 -11.73 0.75
CA THR A 24 -18.31 -10.97 -0.39
C THR A 24 -17.29 -9.92 0.03
N ASP A 25 -16.80 -9.97 1.27
CA ASP A 25 -15.74 -9.10 1.75
C ASP A 25 -14.49 -9.18 0.85
N ALA A 26 -13.72 -8.09 0.81
CA ALA A 26 -12.43 -8.10 0.13
C ALA A 26 -11.60 -9.31 0.56
N PRO A 27 -11.14 -10.15 -0.39
CA PRO A 27 -10.49 -11.41 -0.07
C PRO A 27 -9.17 -11.14 0.65
N MET A 28 -8.74 -12.12 1.45
CA MET A 28 -7.61 -11.95 2.35
C MET A 28 -6.32 -11.52 1.64
N PHE A 29 -6.04 -12.05 0.44
CA PHE A 29 -4.85 -11.67 -0.32
C PHE A 29 -4.83 -10.17 -0.69
N LEU A 30 -5.99 -9.59 -1.02
CA LEU A 30 -6.14 -8.16 -1.31
C LEU A 30 -5.87 -7.31 -0.06
N LYS A 31 -6.26 -7.81 1.13
CA LYS A 31 -5.94 -7.15 2.41
C LYS A 31 -4.46 -7.24 2.73
N VAL A 32 -3.81 -8.37 2.44
CA VAL A 32 -2.35 -8.55 2.64
C VAL A 32 -1.54 -7.67 1.69
N ALA A 33 -2.03 -7.42 0.48
CA ALA A 33 -1.36 -6.55 -0.49
C ALA A 33 -1.05 -5.16 0.08
N PHE A 34 -1.91 -4.62 0.95
CA PHE A 34 -1.69 -3.35 1.64
C PHE A 34 -0.36 -3.30 2.42
N ALA A 35 -0.04 -4.38 3.16
CA ALA A 35 1.22 -4.49 3.88
C ALA A 35 2.39 -4.73 2.93
N VAL A 36 2.23 -5.62 1.95
CA VAL A 36 3.28 -5.98 0.98
C VAL A 36 3.71 -4.77 0.17
N ILE A 37 2.76 -3.99 -0.36
CA ILE A 37 3.03 -2.78 -1.14
C ILE A 37 3.78 -1.76 -0.29
N SER A 38 3.32 -1.51 0.94
CA SER A 38 3.96 -0.56 1.86
C SER A 38 5.42 -0.94 2.14
N LEU A 39 5.67 -2.21 2.47
CA LEU A 39 7.02 -2.73 2.73
C LEU A 39 7.89 -2.71 1.47
N SER A 40 7.31 -3.03 0.31
CA SER A 40 8.01 -3.00 -0.97
C SER A 40 8.43 -1.59 -1.35
N CYS A 41 7.55 -0.59 -1.17
CA CYS A 41 7.87 0.81 -1.43
C CYS A 41 9.01 1.32 -0.53
N LEU A 42 8.97 1.01 0.77
CA LEU A 42 10.04 1.37 1.70
C LEU A 42 11.37 0.70 1.33
N THR A 43 11.32 -0.60 1.05
CA THR A 43 12.51 -1.38 0.65
C THR A 43 13.10 -0.81 -0.63
N TYR A 44 12.26 -0.55 -1.63
CA TYR A 44 12.71 0.01 -2.90
C TYR A 44 13.34 1.39 -2.72
N LEU A 45 12.70 2.27 -1.94
CA LEU A 45 13.24 3.59 -1.65
C LEU A 45 14.62 3.50 -0.99
N ILE A 46 14.79 2.64 0.01
CA ILE A 46 16.05 2.51 0.75
C ILE A 46 17.15 1.90 -0.13
N VAL A 47 16.85 0.81 -0.84
CA VAL A 47 17.83 0.07 -1.64
C VAL A 47 18.23 0.86 -2.89
N TYR A 48 17.28 1.52 -3.54
CA TYR A 48 17.46 2.18 -4.83
C TYR A 48 17.42 3.71 -4.74
N MET A 49 17.62 4.29 -3.55
CA MET A 49 17.61 5.75 -3.35
C MET A 49 18.57 6.47 -4.31
N ASN A 50 19.71 5.84 -4.57
CA ASN A 50 20.77 6.34 -5.44
C ASN A 50 20.84 5.55 -6.77
N GLY A 51 19.75 4.90 -7.16
CA GLY A 51 19.72 3.97 -8.29
C GLY A 51 20.38 2.62 -7.99
N GLU A 52 20.49 1.79 -9.01
CA GLU A 52 21.02 0.43 -8.88
C GLU A 52 22.56 0.40 -8.89
N THR A 53 23.16 0.75 -7.76
CA THR A 53 24.61 0.85 -7.59
C THR A 53 25.30 -0.50 -7.36
N GLY A 54 24.54 -1.53 -6.95
CA GLY A 54 25.06 -2.85 -6.58
C GLY A 54 25.05 -3.91 -7.69
N HIS A 55 24.54 -3.61 -8.88
CA HIS A 55 24.49 -4.59 -9.96
C HIS A 55 25.87 -4.83 -10.57
N ALA A 56 26.20 -6.10 -10.86
CA ALA A 56 27.53 -6.52 -11.32
C ALA A 56 28.02 -5.73 -12.56
N ASP A 57 27.17 -5.63 -13.60
CA ASP A 57 27.59 -4.99 -14.85
C ASP A 57 27.37 -3.46 -14.89
N ARG A 58 26.23 -2.98 -14.36
CA ARG A 58 25.81 -1.56 -14.52
C ARG A 58 25.99 -0.71 -13.27
N GLY A 59 26.25 -1.30 -12.11
CA GLY A 59 26.38 -0.57 -10.84
C GLY A 59 27.50 0.47 -10.88
N VAL A 60 28.63 0.13 -11.51
CA VAL A 60 29.77 1.04 -11.68
C VAL A 60 29.40 2.28 -12.49
N LEU A 61 28.56 2.13 -13.52
CA LEU A 61 28.10 3.25 -14.35
C LEU A 61 27.19 4.19 -13.56
N VAL A 62 26.26 3.65 -12.77
CA VAL A 62 25.38 4.43 -11.90
C VAL A 62 26.18 5.18 -10.84
N GLN A 63 27.16 4.52 -10.22
CA GLN A 63 28.06 5.16 -9.25
C GLN A 63 28.89 6.27 -9.89
N ALA A 64 29.40 6.06 -11.11
CA ALA A 64 30.15 7.06 -11.84
C ALA A 64 29.27 8.28 -12.17
N PHE A 65 28.04 8.05 -12.63
CA PHE A 65 27.06 9.11 -12.89
C PHE A 65 26.78 9.94 -11.62
N ASN A 66 26.46 9.29 -10.51
CA ASN A 66 26.18 9.97 -9.24
C ASN A 66 27.37 10.81 -8.74
N LYS A 67 28.61 10.41 -9.03
CA LYS A 67 29.80 11.21 -8.68
C LYS A 67 29.87 12.53 -9.43
N VAL A 68 29.36 12.60 -10.66
CA VAL A 68 29.40 13.82 -11.49
C VAL A 68 28.14 14.67 -11.33
N THR A 69 26.98 14.06 -11.14
CA THR A 69 25.69 14.77 -11.04
C THR A 69 25.23 15.01 -9.60
N GLY A 70 25.88 14.38 -8.62
CA GLY A 70 25.41 14.34 -7.24
C GLY A 70 24.23 13.39 -7.06
N THR A 71 23.64 13.42 -5.87
CA THR A 71 22.46 12.65 -5.48
C THR A 71 21.21 13.52 -5.47
N ALA A 72 20.03 12.91 -5.64
CA ALA A 72 18.74 13.59 -5.63
C ALA A 72 18.07 13.52 -4.23
N ASP A 73 18.84 13.64 -3.15
CA ASP A 73 18.41 13.33 -1.78
C ASP A 73 17.12 14.07 -1.38
N GLY A 74 17.03 15.36 -1.68
CA GLY A 74 15.84 16.17 -1.38
C GLY A 74 14.56 15.65 -2.07
N PHE A 75 14.67 15.25 -3.34
CA PHE A 75 13.56 14.65 -4.07
C PHE A 75 13.20 13.27 -3.49
N MET A 76 14.20 12.47 -3.12
CA MET A 76 13.96 11.15 -2.54
C MET A 76 13.32 11.22 -1.15
N TYR A 77 13.68 12.20 -0.32
CA TYR A 77 12.97 12.45 0.95
C TYR A 77 11.53 12.91 0.73
N PHE A 78 11.27 13.72 -0.29
CA PHE A 78 9.91 14.09 -0.67
C PHE A 78 9.07 12.86 -1.04
N VAL A 79 9.61 11.97 -1.89
CA VAL A 79 8.98 10.68 -2.22
C VAL A 79 8.78 9.82 -0.97
N GLY A 80 9.76 9.77 -0.07
CA GLY A 80 9.64 9.09 1.23
C GLY A 80 8.50 9.65 2.09
N GLY A 81 8.31 10.98 2.09
CA GLY A 81 7.18 11.63 2.74
C GLY A 81 5.83 11.17 2.16
N LEU A 82 5.71 11.05 0.83
CA LEU A 82 4.50 10.53 0.20
C LEU A 82 4.21 9.07 0.57
N ILE A 83 5.25 8.23 0.66
CA ILE A 83 5.12 6.85 1.14
C ILE A 83 4.64 6.83 2.60
N ALA A 84 5.21 7.67 3.46
CA ALA A 84 4.79 7.76 4.86
C ALA A 84 3.32 8.20 5.00
N ILE A 85 2.89 9.21 4.24
CA ILE A 85 1.49 9.67 4.21
C ILE A 85 0.56 8.54 3.78
N TYR A 86 0.91 7.82 2.71
CA TYR A 86 0.14 6.67 2.24
C TYR A 86 -0.02 5.60 3.33
N ILE A 87 1.07 5.22 4.01
CA ILE A 87 1.04 4.23 5.09
C ILE A 87 0.16 4.70 6.24
N ILE A 88 0.26 5.98 6.65
CA ILE A 88 -0.58 6.54 7.71
C ILE A 88 -2.06 6.45 7.34
N ILE A 89 -2.43 6.87 6.12
CA ILE A 89 -3.81 6.79 5.65
C ILE A 89 -4.32 5.35 5.66
N LEU A 90 -3.51 4.42 5.18
CA LEU A 90 -3.83 2.99 5.13
C LEU A 90 -4.03 2.40 6.53
N VAL A 91 -3.14 2.73 7.47
CA VAL A 91 -3.25 2.31 8.88
C VAL A 91 -4.52 2.87 9.50
N LEU A 92 -4.79 4.18 9.34
CA LEU A 92 -6.02 4.80 9.83
C LEU A 92 -7.27 4.15 9.22
N PHE A 93 -7.26 3.87 7.92
CA PHE A 93 -8.36 3.20 7.25
C PHE A 93 -8.57 1.77 7.78
N ALA A 94 -7.50 1.00 7.92
CA ALA A 94 -7.56 -0.35 8.45
C ALA A 94 -8.12 -0.36 9.88
N PHE A 95 -7.56 0.43 10.79
CA PHE A 95 -8.01 0.47 12.19
C PHE A 95 -9.39 1.10 12.38
N LYS A 96 -9.77 2.08 11.56
CA LYS A 96 -11.14 2.61 11.57
C LYS A 96 -12.14 1.54 11.11
N LYS A 97 -11.80 0.77 10.06
CA LYS A 97 -12.61 -0.35 9.58
C LYS A 97 -12.72 -1.51 10.58
N PHE A 98 -11.74 -1.70 11.47
CA PHE A 98 -11.81 -2.72 12.52
C PHE A 98 -12.59 -2.26 13.78
N ARG A 99 -12.95 -0.97 13.86
CA ARG A 99 -13.68 -0.39 15.01
C ARG A 99 -15.19 -0.20 14.75
N ASP A 100 -15.60 -0.23 13.49
CA ASP A 100 -17.00 -0.20 13.02
C ASP A 100 -17.46 -1.61 12.59
#